data_AF-A0A8H7V551-F1
#
_entry.id   AF-A0A8H7V551-F1
#
_cell.length_a   1.000
_cell.length_b   1.000
_cell.length_c   1.000
_cell.angle_alpha   90.00
_cell.angle_beta   90.00
_cell.angle_gamma   90.00
#
_symmetry.space_group_name_H-M   'P 1'
#
loop_
_entity.id
_entity.type
_entity.pdbx_description
1 polymer ?
#
loop_
_entity_poly.entity_id
_entity_poly.type
_entity_poly.pdbx_seq_one_letter_code
_entity_poly.pdbx_strand_id
1 'polypeptide(L)'
;MLFLQWCYIGLFSLLLPIIYALPVSRQQDYSSVPDNYFVVDIHSFSSIYSTHLSFDHLDGTLSSLSKAISLHFQKLIQVTAQPFDLNDTFTVDVELLKGQLQGAVGSFIEDSMPTIWNTRAAVIDKANLSIYIEQVIMQYCYLDQNIINNTCIENNAHEIVSTVDHYIQQHLLNIITLIVMQDLPPLFETTQSHVNSILAHFGHYLNRKASTINTGIVMHHSFENIDDLTVHLQSAIKLYHSSLEKLTLDKYTLLARVN
;
A
#
# COMPACT_ATOMS: atom_id res chain seq x y z
N MET A 1 21.19 -37.17 30.96
CA MET A 1 22.11 -36.06 30.64
C MET A 1 21.27 -34.85 30.27
N LEU A 2 21.42 -33.78 31.06
CA LEU A 2 21.00 -32.39 30.85
C LEU A 2 19.50 -32.11 30.61
N PHE A 3 18.79 -31.83 31.70
CA PHE A 3 17.60 -30.99 31.69
C PHE A 3 17.47 -30.28 33.05
N LEU A 4 17.12 -28.99 33.00
CA LEU A 4 16.76 -28.08 34.12
C LEU A 4 17.88 -27.59 35.05
N GLN A 5 18.36 -26.38 34.74
CA GLN A 5 18.92 -25.48 35.75
C GLN A 5 18.56 -24.03 35.40
N TRP A 6 17.32 -23.65 35.70
CA TRP A 6 16.88 -22.25 35.73
C TRP A 6 16.27 -21.99 37.11
N CYS A 7 17.11 -21.52 38.02
CA CYS A 7 16.70 -20.92 39.28
C CYS A 7 17.78 -19.89 39.63
N TYR A 8 17.34 -18.67 39.95
CA TYR A 8 17.99 -17.51 40.59
C TYR A 8 17.47 -16.25 39.87
N ILE A 9 16.33 -15.68 40.28
CA ILE A 9 16.21 -14.75 41.42
C ILE A 9 17.36 -13.73 41.42
N GLY A 10 17.08 -12.58 40.84
CA GLY A 10 17.91 -11.38 40.86
C GLY A 10 17.03 -10.14 41.02
N LEU A 11 16.31 -10.11 42.14
CA LEU A 11 15.62 -8.94 42.67
C LEU A 11 16.69 -7.94 43.11
N PHE A 12 17.03 -6.95 42.27
CA PHE A 12 17.97 -5.89 42.63
C PHE A 12 17.39 -4.50 42.33
N SER A 13 17.06 -3.83 43.43
CA SER A 13 17.13 -2.38 43.68
C SER A 13 16.30 -1.44 42.80
N LEU A 14 15.11 -1.14 43.31
CA LEU A 14 14.57 0.22 43.39
C LEU A 14 15.65 1.16 43.96
N LEU A 15 16.24 1.99 43.11
CA LEU A 15 16.91 3.22 43.51
C LEU A 15 16.28 4.36 42.73
N LEU A 16 15.33 5.03 43.40
CA LEU A 16 14.81 6.33 43.05
C LEU A 16 15.95 7.36 43.08
N PRO A 17 16.15 8.17 42.03
CA PRO A 17 16.92 9.39 42.18
C PRO A 17 16.04 10.43 42.89
N ILE A 18 16.53 10.88 44.05
CA ILE A 18 16.05 12.07 44.75
C ILE A 18 16.34 13.28 43.85
N ILE A 19 15.29 13.86 43.26
CA ILE A 19 15.38 15.11 42.52
C ILE A 19 15.44 16.24 43.55
N TYR A 20 16.61 16.87 43.69
CA TYR A 20 16.76 18.13 44.38
C TYR A 20 16.08 19.23 43.55
N ALA A 21 15.03 19.83 44.11
CA ALA A 21 14.46 21.06 43.57
C ALA A 21 15.42 22.24 43.87
N LEU A 22 16.04 22.79 42.84
CA LEU A 22 16.73 24.08 42.90
C LEU A 22 15.70 25.20 42.66
N PRO A 23 15.72 26.30 43.44
CA PRO A 23 14.87 27.44 43.15
C PRO A 23 15.50 28.25 42.01
N VAL A 24 14.86 28.26 40.84
CA VAL A 24 15.21 29.18 39.75
C VAL A 24 14.47 30.49 39.98
N SER A 25 15.20 31.48 40.50
CA SER A 25 14.81 32.88 40.49
C SER A 25 15.32 33.54 39.22
N ARG A 26 14.44 33.82 38.24
CA ARG A 26 14.54 35.03 37.42
C ARG A 26 13.25 35.28 36.64
N GLN A 27 12.54 36.30 37.10
CA GLN A 27 11.48 36.98 36.38
C GLN A 27 12.14 37.72 35.19
N GLN A 28 11.96 37.19 33.98
CA GLN A 28 12.19 37.93 32.76
C GLN A 28 10.83 38.30 32.17
N ASP A 29 10.59 39.59 32.20
CA ASP A 29 9.53 40.31 31.51
C ASP A 29 9.61 40.00 30.02
N TYR A 30 8.66 39.20 29.51
CA TYR A 30 8.48 38.94 28.09
C TYR A 30 7.06 39.35 27.71
N SER A 31 7.02 40.36 26.85
CA SER A 31 5.86 40.83 26.12
C SER A 31 5.14 39.64 25.51
N SER A 32 3.81 39.61 25.65
CA SER A 32 2.87 38.58 25.19
C SER A 32 3.26 37.89 23.88
N VAL A 33 4.04 36.81 23.97
CA VAL A 33 4.11 35.78 22.93
C VAL A 33 2.77 35.07 22.99
N PRO A 34 2.06 34.84 21.86
CA PRO A 34 0.84 34.04 21.87
C PRO A 34 1.14 32.69 22.52
N ASP A 35 0.27 32.21 23.42
CA ASP A 35 0.42 30.96 24.19
C ASP A 35 0.69 29.69 23.32
N ASN A 36 0.64 29.80 21.99
CA ASN A 36 0.83 28.74 21.01
C ASN A 36 2.12 28.83 20.19
N TYR A 37 3.08 29.69 20.55
CA TYR A 37 4.38 29.70 19.87
C TYR A 37 5.26 28.54 20.36
N PHE A 38 5.70 27.69 19.44
CA PHE A 38 6.71 26.68 19.72
C PHE A 38 7.52 26.32 18.48
N VAL A 39 8.68 25.73 18.73
CA VAL A 39 9.59 25.27 17.69
C VAL A 39 9.33 23.81 17.35
N VAL A 40 9.47 23.48 16.07
CA VAL A 40 9.20 22.16 15.48
C VAL A 40 10.47 21.63 14.86
N ASP A 41 10.82 20.39 15.18
CA ASP A 41 11.90 19.66 14.52
C ASP A 41 11.39 19.11 13.18
N ILE A 42 12.02 19.54 12.09
CA ILE A 42 11.56 19.21 10.73
C ILE A 42 11.68 17.73 10.44
N HIS A 43 12.73 17.08 10.94
CA HIS A 43 12.96 15.66 10.71
C HIS A 43 11.88 14.82 11.39
N SER A 44 11.56 15.14 12.64
CA SER A 44 10.48 14.52 13.40
C SER A 44 9.12 14.78 12.76
N PHE A 45 8.84 16.03 12.36
CA PHE A 45 7.61 16.38 11.66
C PHE A 45 7.44 15.56 10.38
N SER A 46 8.47 15.53 9.54
CA SER A 46 8.42 14.88 8.23
C SER A 46 8.30 13.36 8.37
N SER A 47 8.97 12.77 9.36
CA SER A 47 8.85 11.34 9.67
C SER A 47 7.45 10.98 10.18
N ILE A 48 6.85 11.80 11.05
CA ILE A 48 5.49 11.58 11.56
C ILE A 48 4.48 11.75 10.42
N TYR A 49 4.62 12.81 9.62
CA TYR A 49 3.69 13.10 8.54
C TYR A 49 3.78 12.03 7.43
N SER A 50 4.98 11.63 7.01
CA SER A 50 5.16 10.55 6.04
C SER A 50 4.61 9.21 6.55
N THR A 51 4.74 8.93 7.85
CA THR A 51 4.14 7.76 8.49
C THR A 51 2.63 7.77 8.36
N HIS A 52 1.99 8.91 8.64
CA HIS A 52 0.55 9.06 8.49
C HIS A 52 0.11 8.87 7.04
N LEU A 53 0.79 9.52 6.08
CA LEU A 53 0.49 9.39 4.65
C LEU A 53 0.61 7.93 4.19
N SER A 54 1.66 7.23 4.63
CA SER A 54 1.90 5.84 4.28
C SER A 54 0.78 4.93 4.80
N PHE A 55 0.50 4.97 6.10
CA PHE A 55 -0.42 4.01 6.71
C PHE A 55 -1.90 4.36 6.48
N ASP A 56 -2.28 5.62 6.66
CA ASP A 56 -3.70 5.99 6.68
C ASP A 56 -4.26 6.21 5.27
N HIS A 57 -3.40 6.45 4.28
CA HIS A 57 -3.85 6.75 2.92
C HIS A 57 -3.23 5.84 1.86
N LEU A 58 -1.91 5.69 1.82
CA LEU A 58 -1.24 4.93 0.74
C LEU A 58 -1.53 3.44 0.83
N ASP A 59 -1.35 2.80 1.99
CA ASP A 59 -1.56 1.35 2.14
C ASP A 59 -2.98 0.93 1.74
N GLY A 60 -3.99 1.68 2.17
CA GLY A 60 -5.38 1.45 1.78
C GLY A 60 -5.62 1.60 0.28
N THR A 61 -4.96 2.58 -0.35
CA THR A 61 -5.03 2.82 -1.79
C THR A 61 -4.36 1.69 -2.57
N LEU A 62 -3.13 1.31 -2.19
CA LEU A 62 -2.40 0.20 -2.81
C LEU A 62 -3.13 -1.13 -2.68
N SER A 63 -3.75 -1.40 -1.52
CA SER A 63 -4.60 -2.57 -1.31
C SER A 63 -5.82 -2.56 -2.24
N SER A 64 -6.51 -1.42 -2.34
CA SER A 64 -7.67 -1.25 -3.22
C SER A 64 -7.31 -1.43 -4.70
N LEU A 65 -6.18 -0.87 -5.13
CA LEU A 65 -5.65 -1.03 -6.48
C LEU A 65 -5.26 -2.48 -6.78
N SER A 66 -4.61 -3.17 -5.84
CA SER A 66 -4.26 -4.59 -5.97
C SER A 66 -5.50 -5.45 -6.18
N LYS A 67 -6.55 -5.20 -5.39
CA LYS A 67 -7.82 -5.90 -5.51
C LYS A 67 -8.49 -5.62 -6.85
N ALA A 68 -8.47 -4.38 -7.34
CA ALA A 68 -9.00 -4.02 -8.64
C ALA A 68 -8.28 -4.77 -9.78
N ILE A 69 -6.95 -4.86 -9.72
CA ILE A 69 -6.13 -5.62 -10.68
C ILE A 69 -6.48 -7.12 -10.63
N SER A 70 -6.53 -7.72 -9.44
CA SER A 70 -6.92 -9.14 -9.26
C SER A 70 -8.30 -9.43 -9.88
N LEU A 71 -9.30 -8.61 -9.55
CA LEU A 71 -10.65 -8.76 -10.09
C LEU A 71 -10.70 -8.60 -11.60
N HIS A 72 -9.89 -7.70 -12.17
CA HIS A 72 -9.79 -7.56 -13.61
C HIS A 72 -9.19 -8.82 -14.26
N PHE A 73 -8.09 -9.35 -13.70
CA PHE A 73 -7.47 -10.58 -14.18
C PHE A 73 -8.42 -11.79 -14.13
N GLN A 74 -9.19 -11.93 -13.04
CA GLN A 74 -10.20 -12.98 -12.91
C GLN A 74 -11.29 -12.87 -14.01
N LYS A 75 -11.66 -11.64 -14.41
CA LYS A 75 -12.62 -11.41 -15.50
C LYS A 75 -12.04 -11.71 -16.88
N LEU A 76 -10.74 -11.53 -17.07
CA LEU A 76 -10.06 -11.79 -18.34
C LEU A 76 -9.77 -13.28 -18.54
N ILE A 77 -9.36 -13.97 -17.48
CA ILE A 77 -9.07 -15.41 -17.52
C ILE A 77 -10.35 -16.17 -17.20
N GLN A 78 -11.25 -16.24 -18.19
CA GLN A 78 -12.47 -17.04 -18.07
C GLN A 78 -12.24 -18.45 -18.55
N VAL A 79 -12.48 -19.40 -17.64
CA VAL A 79 -12.52 -20.82 -17.94
C VAL A 79 -13.95 -21.16 -18.33
N THR A 80 -14.20 -21.38 -19.61
CA THR A 80 -15.52 -21.81 -20.10
C THR A 80 -15.52 -23.30 -20.35
N ALA A 81 -16.59 -23.97 -19.95
CA ALA A 81 -16.81 -25.37 -20.26
C ALA A 81 -17.93 -25.49 -21.30
N GLN A 82 -17.69 -26.21 -22.38
CA GLN A 82 -18.77 -26.61 -23.27
C GLN A 82 -19.64 -27.69 -22.60
N PRO A 83 -20.97 -27.52 -22.57
CA PRO A 83 -21.87 -28.50 -21.97
C PRO A 83 -21.83 -29.84 -22.73
N PHE A 84 -21.82 -30.94 -21.99
CA PHE A 84 -22.03 -32.27 -22.54
C PHE A 84 -23.51 -32.51 -22.82
N ASP A 85 -23.81 -33.21 -23.91
CA ASP A 85 -25.16 -33.67 -24.28
C ASP A 85 -25.58 -34.99 -23.55
N LEU A 86 -24.99 -35.30 -22.38
CA LEU A 86 -25.21 -36.59 -21.70
C LEU A 86 -25.49 -36.43 -20.20
N ASN A 87 -26.66 -36.92 -19.77
CA ASN A 87 -27.16 -37.12 -18.40
C ASN A 87 -26.13 -36.96 -17.25
N ASP A 88 -25.98 -35.72 -16.81
CA ASP A 88 -26.16 -35.25 -15.42
C ASP A 88 -25.28 -35.77 -14.27
N THR A 89 -24.04 -36.21 -14.51
CA THR A 89 -23.10 -36.52 -13.40
C THR A 89 -21.74 -35.82 -13.46
N PHE A 90 -21.29 -35.37 -14.63
CA PHE A 90 -19.97 -34.71 -14.79
C PHE A 90 -20.02 -33.17 -14.69
N THR A 91 -21.22 -32.58 -14.61
CA THR A 91 -21.44 -31.12 -14.59
C THR A 91 -20.91 -30.46 -13.31
N VAL A 92 -21.03 -31.14 -12.17
CA VAL A 92 -20.57 -30.63 -10.86
C VAL A 92 -19.04 -30.56 -10.79
N ASP A 93 -18.33 -31.56 -11.33
CA ASP A 93 -16.86 -31.61 -11.29
C ASP A 93 -16.22 -30.51 -12.16
N VAL A 94 -16.87 -30.13 -13.25
CA VAL A 94 -16.37 -29.10 -14.18
C VAL A 94 -16.56 -27.70 -13.63
N GLU A 95 -17.72 -27.39 -13.03
CA GLU A 95 -17.93 -26.10 -12.35
C GLU A 95 -17.04 -25.98 -11.11
N LEU A 96 -16.78 -27.08 -10.38
CA LEU A 96 -15.81 -27.08 -9.29
C LEU A 96 -14.39 -26.77 -9.79
N LEU A 97 -13.93 -27.45 -10.85
CA LEU A 97 -12.62 -27.21 -11.44
C LEU A 97 -12.47 -25.77 -11.93
N LYS A 98 -13.50 -25.23 -12.59
CA LYS A 98 -13.57 -23.84 -13.01
C LYS A 98 -13.45 -22.88 -11.83
N GLY A 99 -14.23 -23.10 -10.76
CA GLY A 99 -14.15 -22.29 -9.54
C GLY A 99 -12.77 -22.35 -8.88
N GLN A 100 -12.15 -23.53 -8.83
CA GLN A 100 -10.79 -23.71 -8.30
C GLN A 100 -9.74 -22.98 -9.15
N LEU A 101 -9.83 -23.08 -10.47
CA LEU A 101 -8.92 -22.39 -11.38
C LEU A 101 -9.06 -20.87 -11.28
N GLN A 102 -10.29 -20.36 -11.25
CA GLN A 102 -10.55 -18.92 -11.09
C GLN A 102 -10.07 -18.40 -9.74
N GLY A 103 -10.31 -19.16 -8.66
CA GLY A 103 -9.80 -18.84 -7.33
C GLY A 103 -8.27 -18.84 -7.25
N ALA A 104 -7.63 -19.83 -7.86
CA ALA A 104 -6.17 -19.93 -7.92
C ALA A 104 -5.54 -18.78 -8.72
N VAL A 105 -6.16 -18.40 -9.85
CA VAL A 105 -5.76 -17.20 -10.62
C VAL A 105 -5.83 -15.96 -9.73
N GLY A 106 -6.97 -15.73 -9.09
CA GLY A 106 -7.15 -14.58 -8.19
C GLY A 106 -6.09 -14.50 -7.10
N SER A 107 -5.87 -15.61 -6.38
CA SER A 107 -4.87 -15.70 -5.31
C SER A 107 -3.47 -15.43 -5.84
N PHE A 108 -3.08 -16.04 -6.97
CA PHE A 108 -1.73 -15.86 -7.52
C PHE A 108 -1.44 -14.39 -7.86
N ILE A 109 -2.43 -13.67 -8.42
CA ILE A 109 -2.29 -12.25 -8.72
C ILE A 109 -2.21 -11.45 -7.41
N GLU A 110 -3.10 -11.70 -6.45
CA GLU A 110 -3.10 -11.03 -5.15
C GLU A 110 -1.80 -11.23 -4.38
N ASP A 111 -1.21 -12.42 -4.45
CA ASP A 111 0.07 -12.76 -3.81
C ASP A 111 1.27 -12.10 -4.53
N SER A 112 1.15 -11.84 -5.83
CA SER A 112 2.20 -11.20 -6.63
C SER A 112 2.23 -9.67 -6.46
N MET A 113 1.07 -9.05 -6.25
CA MET A 113 0.93 -7.59 -6.20
C MET A 113 1.81 -6.91 -5.12
N PRO A 114 1.91 -7.40 -3.87
CA PRO A 114 2.77 -6.79 -2.86
C PRO A 114 4.22 -6.63 -3.32
N THR A 115 4.76 -7.63 -4.02
CA THR A 115 6.14 -7.58 -4.53
C THR A 115 6.31 -6.54 -5.63
N ILE A 116 5.34 -6.47 -6.55
CA ILE A 116 5.30 -5.47 -7.62
C ILE A 116 5.23 -4.05 -7.00
N TRP A 117 4.34 -3.84 -6.03
CA TRP A 117 4.22 -2.56 -5.34
C TRP A 117 5.49 -2.19 -4.58
N ASN A 118 6.08 -3.09 -3.81
CA ASN A 118 7.31 -2.80 -3.07
C ASN A 118 8.46 -2.39 -4.01
N THR A 119 8.50 -2.97 -5.21
CA THR A 119 9.52 -2.64 -6.21
C THR A 119 9.27 -1.27 -6.84
N ARG A 120 8.03 -0.96 -7.22
CA ARG A 120 7.69 0.25 -7.97
C ARG A 120 7.43 1.47 -7.09
N ALA A 121 6.85 1.26 -5.91
CA ALA A 121 6.45 2.31 -4.97
C ALA A 121 7.56 2.72 -3.99
N ALA A 122 8.79 2.20 -4.14
CA ALA A 122 9.93 2.61 -3.32
C ALA A 122 10.15 4.13 -3.32
N VAL A 123 9.87 4.81 -4.44
CA VAL A 123 9.99 6.27 -4.55
C VAL A 123 9.00 7.06 -3.68
N ILE A 124 7.88 6.46 -3.31
CA ILE A 124 6.89 7.03 -2.38
C ILE A 124 6.82 6.25 -1.07
N ASP A 125 7.88 5.51 -0.73
CA ASP A 125 7.97 4.88 0.58
C ASP A 125 8.11 5.93 1.68
N LYS A 126 7.91 5.51 2.93
CA LYS A 126 7.99 6.41 4.10
C LYS A 126 9.30 7.21 4.15
N ALA A 127 10.42 6.60 3.78
CA ALA A 127 11.73 7.24 3.87
C ALA A 127 11.87 8.36 2.82
N ASN A 128 11.56 8.05 1.56
CA ASN A 128 11.61 9.03 0.47
C ASN A 128 10.56 10.13 0.65
N LEU A 129 9.36 9.80 1.13
CA LEU A 129 8.35 10.79 1.48
C LEU A 129 8.81 11.71 2.61
N SER A 130 9.46 11.19 3.66
CA SER A 130 10.02 12.03 4.72
C SER A 130 11.00 13.04 4.13
N ILE A 131 11.96 12.58 3.33
CA ILE A 131 12.97 13.44 2.70
C ILE A 131 12.31 14.49 1.80
N TYR A 132 11.30 14.11 1.02
CA TYR A 132 10.58 15.02 0.16
C TYR A 132 9.78 16.06 0.95
N ILE A 133 9.10 15.65 2.02
CA ILE A 133 8.37 16.56 2.92
C ILE A 133 9.33 17.58 3.55
N GLU A 134 10.52 17.14 3.98
CA GLU A 134 11.55 18.06 4.48
C GLU A 134 11.88 19.11 3.42
N GLN A 135 12.14 18.70 2.17
CA GLN A 135 12.41 19.62 1.06
C GLN A 135 11.27 20.61 0.81
N VAL A 136 10.02 20.15 0.86
CA VAL A 136 8.84 21.00 0.69
C VAL A 136 8.75 22.02 1.83
N ILE A 137 8.97 21.61 3.07
CA ILE A 137 8.98 22.52 4.21
C ILE A 137 10.08 23.56 4.06
N MET A 138 11.28 23.16 3.65
CA MET A 138 12.40 24.07 3.40
C MET A 138 12.14 25.07 2.27
N GLN A 139 11.25 24.75 1.34
CA GLN A 139 10.84 25.65 0.26
C GLN A 139 9.90 26.75 0.75
N TYR A 140 9.00 26.45 1.70
CA TYR A 140 7.99 27.39 2.19
C TYR A 140 8.38 28.09 3.51
N CYS A 141 9.28 27.48 4.28
CA CYS A 141 9.74 27.99 5.57
C CYS A 141 11.23 28.29 5.55
N TYR A 142 11.60 29.50 5.98
CA TYR A 142 13.00 29.85 6.21
C TYR A 142 13.55 29.08 7.42
N LEU A 143 14.75 28.52 7.27
CA LEU A 143 15.35 27.63 8.25
C LEU A 143 16.47 28.32 9.01
N ASP A 144 16.50 28.09 10.31
CA ASP A 144 17.71 28.19 11.11
C ASP A 144 17.89 26.83 11.82
N GLN A 145 18.81 25.99 11.31
CA GLN A 145 19.23 24.72 11.91
C GLN A 145 18.14 23.65 12.14
N ASN A 146 17.50 23.14 11.06
CA ASN A 146 16.49 22.05 11.09
C ASN A 146 15.26 22.28 11.98
N ILE A 147 15.14 23.47 12.56
CA ILE A 147 14.08 23.86 13.46
C ILE A 147 13.31 25.00 12.80
N ILE A 148 11.98 24.93 12.87
CA ILE A 148 11.09 25.99 12.38
C ILE A 148 10.04 26.36 13.40
N ASN A 149 9.56 27.59 13.29
CA ASN A 149 8.42 28.05 14.06
C ASN A 149 7.13 27.36 13.57
N ASN A 150 6.31 26.86 14.49
CA ASN A 150 5.02 26.22 14.18
C ASN A 150 4.12 27.12 13.31
N THR A 151 4.15 28.44 13.53
CA THR A 151 3.32 29.36 12.75
C THR A 151 3.70 29.39 11.26
N CYS A 152 4.94 29.03 10.90
CA CYS A 152 5.31 28.92 9.49
C CYS A 152 4.61 27.75 8.81
N ILE A 153 4.56 26.58 9.46
CA ILE A 153 3.88 25.41 8.94
C ILE A 153 2.38 25.70 8.82
N GLU A 154 1.78 26.31 9.85
CA GLU A 154 0.36 26.67 9.86
C GLU A 154 0.00 27.63 8.72
N ASN A 155 0.82 28.67 8.50
CA ASN A 155 0.60 29.66 7.45
C ASN A 155 0.76 29.12 6.02
N ASN A 156 1.54 28.04 5.84
CA ASN A 156 1.80 27.42 4.53
C ASN A 156 1.20 26.00 4.44
N ALA A 157 0.29 25.64 5.35
CA ALA A 157 -0.16 24.26 5.50
C ALA A 157 -0.83 23.75 4.22
N HIS A 158 -1.63 24.59 3.57
CA HIS A 158 -2.31 24.25 2.33
C HIS A 158 -1.30 23.99 1.19
N GLU A 159 -0.31 24.86 1.02
CA GLU A 159 0.73 24.73 0.00
C GLU A 159 1.59 23.49 0.24
N ILE A 160 1.95 23.20 1.48
CA ILE A 160 2.71 22.01 1.86
C ILE A 160 1.91 20.75 1.54
N VAL A 161 0.66 20.66 2.01
CA VAL A 161 -0.22 19.50 1.78
C VAL A 161 -0.44 19.31 0.28
N SER A 162 -0.79 20.38 -0.44
CA SER A 162 -1.04 20.32 -1.89
C SER A 162 0.19 19.88 -2.68
N THR A 163 1.38 20.34 -2.31
CA THR A 163 2.63 19.96 -2.99
C THR A 163 2.98 18.49 -2.73
N VAL A 164 2.83 18.02 -1.49
CA VAL A 164 3.08 16.61 -1.12
C VAL A 164 2.07 15.68 -1.78
N ASP A 165 0.80 16.05 -1.77
CA ASP A 165 -0.26 15.29 -2.45
C ASP A 165 -0.02 15.22 -3.97
N HIS A 166 0.32 16.34 -4.62
CA HIS A 166 0.64 16.35 -6.04
C HIS A 166 1.81 15.41 -6.37
N TYR A 167 2.87 15.44 -5.56
CA TYR A 167 4.01 14.53 -5.70
C TYR A 167 3.56 13.06 -5.64
N ILE A 168 2.81 12.68 -4.61
CA ILE A 168 2.31 11.31 -4.45
C ILE A 168 1.43 10.91 -5.63
N GLN A 169 0.51 11.79 -6.05
CA GLN A 169 -0.40 11.54 -7.16
C GLN A 169 0.35 11.28 -8.47
N GLN A 170 1.31 12.12 -8.83
CA GLN A 170 2.11 11.96 -10.05
C GLN A 170 2.89 10.64 -10.02
N HIS A 171 3.50 10.32 -8.88
CA HIS A 171 4.23 9.06 -8.73
C HIS A 171 3.30 7.84 -8.80
N LEU A 172 2.12 7.86 -8.15
CA LEU A 172 1.14 6.79 -8.25
C LEU A 172 0.66 6.58 -9.69
N LEU A 173 0.37 7.65 -10.44
CA LEU A 173 -0.03 7.57 -11.85
C LEU A 173 1.06 6.91 -12.72
N ASN A 174 2.31 7.33 -12.53
CA ASN A 174 3.44 6.74 -13.23
C ASN A 174 3.63 5.26 -12.85
N ILE A 175 3.59 4.94 -11.56
CA ILE A 175 3.71 3.56 -11.06
C ILE A 175 2.62 2.67 -11.66
N ILE A 176 1.36 3.10 -11.63
CA ILE A 176 0.26 2.33 -12.22
C ILE A 176 0.48 2.11 -13.71
N THR A 177 0.92 3.13 -14.43
CA THR A 177 1.24 3.01 -15.85
C THR A 177 2.32 1.95 -16.09
N LEU A 178 3.39 1.95 -15.28
CA LEU A 178 4.45 0.94 -15.35
C LEU A 178 3.94 -0.46 -15.01
N ILE A 179 3.13 -0.59 -13.96
CA ILE A 179 2.54 -1.88 -13.56
C ILE A 179 1.71 -2.43 -14.72
N VAL A 180 0.80 -1.62 -15.26
CA VAL A 180 -0.10 -2.01 -16.35
C VAL A 180 0.66 -2.38 -17.61
N MET A 181 1.70 -1.61 -17.97
CA MET A 181 2.42 -1.79 -19.23
C MET A 181 3.54 -2.83 -19.17
N GLN A 182 4.12 -3.08 -17.99
CA GLN A 182 5.34 -3.88 -17.86
C GLN A 182 5.17 -5.10 -16.95
N ASP A 183 4.44 -4.97 -15.84
CA ASP A 183 4.37 -6.01 -14.81
C ASP A 183 3.16 -6.93 -15.01
N LEU A 184 2.01 -6.38 -15.40
CA LEU A 184 0.79 -7.16 -15.63
C LEU A 184 0.86 -8.08 -16.86
N PRO A 185 1.42 -7.70 -18.02
CA PRO A 185 1.49 -8.59 -19.18
C PRO A 185 2.22 -9.91 -18.91
N PRO A 186 3.46 -9.95 -18.39
CA PRO A 186 4.14 -11.22 -18.12
C PRO A 186 3.45 -12.02 -17.00
N LEU A 187 2.81 -11.34 -16.04
CA LEU A 187 2.01 -11.99 -15.01
C LEU A 187 0.80 -12.69 -15.62
N PHE A 188 0.14 -12.06 -16.59
CA PHE A 188 -0.98 -12.63 -17.35
C PHE A 188 -0.55 -13.83 -18.18
N GLU A 189 0.55 -13.72 -18.93
CA GLU A 189 1.12 -14.83 -19.72
C GLU A 189 1.47 -16.04 -18.84
N THR A 190 2.11 -15.79 -17.69
CA THR A 190 2.47 -16.85 -16.73
C THR A 190 1.22 -17.53 -16.18
N THR A 191 0.23 -16.75 -15.77
CA THR A 191 -1.04 -17.26 -15.26
C THR A 191 -1.77 -18.08 -16.32
N GLN A 192 -1.80 -17.59 -17.57
CA GLN A 192 -2.39 -18.28 -18.70
C GLN A 192 -1.70 -19.62 -18.97
N SER A 193 -0.36 -19.64 -18.98
CA SER A 193 0.43 -20.86 -19.15
C SER A 193 0.14 -21.90 -18.07
N HIS A 194 0.03 -21.47 -16.80
CA HIS A 194 -0.31 -22.35 -15.69
C HIS A 194 -1.72 -22.93 -15.83
N VAL A 195 -2.73 -22.10 -16.13
CA VAL A 195 -4.11 -22.56 -16.34
C VAL A 195 -4.16 -23.56 -17.50
N ASN A 196 -3.54 -23.23 -18.64
CA ASN A 196 -3.48 -24.13 -19.80
C ASN A 196 -2.81 -25.47 -19.48
N SER A 197 -1.73 -25.45 -18.69
CA SER A 197 -1.03 -26.67 -18.28
C SER A 197 -1.92 -27.57 -17.41
N ILE A 198 -2.67 -26.97 -16.49
CA ILE A 198 -3.63 -27.71 -15.64
C ILE A 198 -4.77 -28.27 -16.52
N LEU A 199 -5.34 -27.46 -17.40
CA LEU A 199 -6.39 -27.89 -18.32
C LEU A 199 -5.93 -29.02 -19.25
N ALA A 200 -4.70 -28.98 -19.76
CA ALA A 200 -4.13 -30.05 -20.56
C ALA A 200 -3.99 -31.36 -19.76
N HIS A 201 -3.58 -31.27 -18.49
CA HIS A 201 -3.49 -32.43 -17.60
C HIS A 201 -4.87 -33.08 -17.36
N PHE A 202 -5.87 -32.27 -17.03
CA PHE A 202 -7.24 -32.77 -16.84
C PHE A 202 -7.87 -33.24 -18.15
N GLY A 203 -7.63 -32.55 -19.27
CA GLY A 203 -8.08 -32.96 -20.60
C GLY A 203 -7.55 -34.33 -20.98
N HIS A 204 -6.28 -34.64 -20.71
CA HIS A 204 -5.73 -35.98 -20.90
C HIS A 204 -6.41 -37.03 -19.99
N TYR A 205 -6.72 -36.68 -18.74
CA TYR A 205 -7.41 -37.59 -17.80
C TYR A 205 -8.86 -37.84 -18.18
N LEU A 206 -9.57 -36.81 -18.65
CA LEU A 206 -10.96 -36.86 -19.10
C LEU A 206 -11.09 -37.61 -20.43
N ASN A 207 -10.21 -37.34 -21.40
CA ASN A 207 -10.19 -38.04 -22.70
C ASN A 207 -9.84 -39.53 -22.56
N ARG A 208 -9.08 -39.93 -21.54
CA ARG A 208 -8.85 -41.37 -21.25
C ARG A 208 -10.10 -42.11 -20.77
N LYS A 209 -11.07 -41.40 -20.16
CA LYS A 209 -12.34 -41.99 -19.71
C LYS A 209 -13.47 -41.82 -20.73
N ALA A 210 -13.36 -40.86 -21.63
CA ALA A 210 -14.36 -40.55 -22.66
C ALA A 210 -13.71 -40.62 -24.06
N SER A 211 -13.73 -41.80 -24.69
CA SER A 211 -13.10 -42.06 -26.00
C SER A 211 -13.78 -41.36 -27.19
N THR A 212 -14.60 -40.31 -27.00
CA THR A 212 -15.28 -39.63 -28.12
C THR A 212 -15.77 -38.21 -27.82
N ILE A 213 -15.30 -37.54 -26.75
CA ILE A 213 -15.95 -36.29 -26.31
C ILE A 213 -14.99 -35.11 -26.34
N ASN A 214 -15.28 -34.16 -27.24
CA ASN A 214 -14.62 -32.85 -27.31
C ASN A 214 -15.05 -32.00 -26.12
N THR A 215 -14.51 -32.27 -24.94
CA THR A 215 -14.48 -31.28 -23.85
C THR A 215 -13.44 -30.23 -24.16
N GLY A 216 -13.87 -29.11 -24.73
CA GLY A 216 -13.07 -27.90 -24.78
C GLY A 216 -13.34 -27.10 -23.51
N ILE A 217 -12.49 -27.21 -22.48
CA ILE A 217 -12.36 -26.11 -21.54
C ILE A 217 -11.51 -25.06 -22.24
N VAL A 218 -12.14 -23.97 -22.67
CA VAL A 218 -11.48 -22.92 -23.46
C VAL A 218 -11.27 -21.71 -22.57
N MET A 219 -10.03 -21.23 -22.53
CA MET A 219 -9.74 -19.92 -21.97
C MET A 219 -10.04 -18.88 -23.04
N HIS A 220 -10.93 -17.93 -22.74
CA HIS A 220 -11.04 -16.74 -23.56
C HIS A 220 -9.89 -15.79 -23.23
N HIS A 221 -9.25 -15.27 -24.28
CA HIS A 221 -8.20 -14.27 -24.17
C HIS A 221 -8.76 -12.95 -24.70
N SER A 222 -8.75 -11.91 -23.88
CA SER A 222 -8.68 -10.55 -24.41
C SER A 222 -8.09 -9.66 -23.33
N PHE A 223 -6.78 -9.42 -23.42
CA PHE A 223 -6.12 -8.34 -22.69
C PHE A 223 -6.26 -7.01 -23.46
N GLU A 224 -7.25 -6.89 -24.36
CA GLU A 224 -7.42 -5.74 -25.23
C GLU A 224 -8.05 -4.55 -24.49
N ASN A 225 -8.60 -4.75 -23.29
CA ASN A 225 -9.28 -3.73 -22.50
C ASN A 225 -8.42 -3.16 -21.35
N ILE A 226 -7.11 -2.98 -21.60
CA ILE A 226 -6.17 -2.32 -20.67
C ILE A 226 -6.61 -0.88 -20.35
N ASP A 227 -7.24 -0.20 -21.31
CA ASP A 227 -7.70 1.17 -21.14
C ASP A 227 -8.76 1.28 -20.04
N ASP A 228 -9.71 0.34 -19.99
CA ASP A 228 -10.74 0.27 -18.94
C ASP A 228 -10.14 0.04 -17.55
N LEU A 229 -9.12 -0.83 -17.44
CA LEU A 229 -8.39 -1.05 -16.19
C LEU A 229 -7.67 0.24 -15.78
N THR A 230 -7.00 0.91 -16.71
CA THR A 230 -6.26 2.14 -16.45
C THR A 230 -7.17 3.25 -15.94
N VAL A 231 -8.33 3.46 -16.59
CA VAL A 231 -9.34 4.43 -16.15
C VAL A 231 -9.84 4.10 -14.74
N HIS A 232 -10.11 2.83 -14.46
CA HIS A 232 -10.58 2.41 -13.13
C HIS A 232 -9.51 2.64 -12.04
N LEU A 233 -8.25 2.27 -12.31
CA LEU A 233 -7.14 2.47 -11.38
C LEU A 233 -6.87 3.97 -11.14
N GLN A 234 -6.94 4.80 -12.18
CA GLN A 234 -6.84 6.25 -12.05
C GLN A 234 -8.00 6.84 -11.21
N SER A 235 -9.20 6.29 -11.31
CA SER A 235 -10.33 6.73 -10.48
C SER A 235 -10.11 6.44 -8.98
N ALA A 236 -9.43 5.35 -8.64
CA ALA A 236 -9.07 5.04 -7.25
C ALA A 236 -8.01 6.01 -6.70
N ILE A 237 -7.07 6.50 -7.52
CA ILE A 237 -6.16 7.59 -7.12
C ILE A 237 -6.92 8.88 -6.82
N LYS A 238 -8.00 9.19 -7.57
CA LYS A 238 -8.81 10.39 -7.27
C LYS A 238 -9.46 10.31 -5.89
N LEU A 239 -9.83 9.11 -5.42
CA LEU A 239 -10.37 8.92 -4.07
C LEU A 239 -9.31 9.19 -2.99
N TYR A 240 -8.06 8.81 -3.22
CA TYR A 240 -6.93 9.17 -2.36
C TYR A 240 -6.75 10.70 -2.27
N HIS A 241 -6.78 11.39 -3.41
CA HIS A 241 -6.67 12.85 -3.43
C HIS A 241 -7.75 13.52 -2.56
N SER A 242 -9.01 13.08 -2.70
CA SER A 242 -10.11 13.58 -1.88
C SER A 242 -10.00 13.25 -0.38
N SER A 243 -9.22 12.23 0.01
CA SER A 243 -8.99 11.96 1.44
C SER A 243 -7.96 12.90 2.06
N LEU A 244 -7.01 13.42 1.26
CA LEU A 244 -5.99 14.37 1.72
C LEU A 244 -6.49 15.81 1.82
N GLU A 245 -7.51 16.22 1.06
CA GLU A 245 -8.10 17.58 1.16
C GLU A 245 -8.61 17.92 2.58
N LYS A 246 -8.91 16.91 3.40
CA LYS A 246 -9.40 17.08 4.77
C LYS A 246 -8.30 17.08 5.83
N LEU A 247 -7.04 16.91 5.41
CA LEU A 247 -5.93 16.77 6.32
C LEU A 247 -5.52 18.13 6.91
N THR A 248 -5.36 18.18 8.23
CA THR A 248 -4.77 19.34 8.92
C THR A 248 -3.39 18.99 9.46
N LEU A 249 -2.46 19.94 9.39
CA LEU A 249 -1.08 19.71 9.85
C LEU A 249 -0.90 19.88 11.37
N ASP A 250 -1.84 20.52 12.05
CA ASP A 250 -1.77 20.91 13.47
C ASP A 250 -1.33 19.76 14.39
N LYS A 251 -1.91 18.56 14.18
CA LYS A 251 -1.58 17.37 14.97
C LYS A 251 -0.11 16.99 14.83
N TYR A 252 0.44 17.04 13.63
CA TYR A 252 1.82 16.63 13.36
C TYR A 252 2.80 17.69 13.85
N THR A 253 2.44 18.96 13.69
CA THR A 253 3.17 20.11 14.25
C THR A 253 3.32 19.97 15.76
N LEU A 254 2.23 19.67 16.48
CA LEU A 254 2.24 19.47 17.94
C LEU A 254 3.10 18.28 18.38
N LEU A 255 3.05 17.16 17.64
CA LEU A 255 3.82 15.96 17.95
C LEU A 255 5.32 16.11 17.70
N ALA A 256 5.71 17.02 16.80
CA ALA A 256 7.09 17.31 16.44
C ALA A 256 7.70 18.50 17.20
N ARG A 257 7.03 18.96 18.26
CA ARG A 257 7.49 20.06 19.11
C ARG A 257 8.82 19.69 19.79
N VAL A 258 9.79 20.61 19.72
CA VAL A 258 11.03 20.54 20.51
C VAL A 258 10.74 21.09 21.91
N ASN A 259 11.10 20.31 22.93
CA ASN A 259 10.99 20.68 24.35
C ASN A 259 12.19 21.49 24.83
#